data_AF-A0AAJ8B2Y4-F1
#
_entry.id   AF-A0AAJ8B2Y4-F1
#
_cell.length_a   1.000
_cell.length_b   1.000
_cell.length_c   1.000
_cell.angle_alpha   90.00
_cell.angle_beta   90.00
_cell.angle_gamma   90.00
#
_symmetry.space_group_name_H-M   'P 1'
#
loop_
_entity.id
_entity.type
_entity.pdbx_description
1 polymer ?
#
loop_
_entity_poly.entity_id
_entity_poly.type
_entity_poly.pdbx_seq_one_letter_code
_entity_poly.pdbx_strand_id
1 'polypeptide(L)'
;MMNFTMRTALLLCSLSWISVSVSESQTVKAQSGQEVKLLCPKTIKDPAVTFWLRVVNRINMSCISVMSGSDSKAEYCDGYEAGNFQMRSNSSTVYLKIKQVNVSDSGQYFCGFYTNGRVTFTESQYLNLTSSNDEPHDVKDSKCKEESGVIKLTTVILGALSVLLVMVIIGLVLQNRKLQTADKEEQNPQQSETRVSDDVNYAAVTFQTKTKRRELETNVVYAATR
;
A
#
# COMPACT_ATOMS: atom_id res chain seq x y z
N MET A 1 14.28 -25.78 -16.97
CA MET A 1 13.81 -24.38 -17.08
C MET A 1 13.13 -23.97 -15.77
N MET A 2 13.78 -23.21 -14.89
CA MET A 2 13.15 -22.74 -13.62
C MET A 2 13.49 -21.28 -13.25
N ASN A 3 14.36 -20.60 -14.03
CA ASN A 3 14.94 -19.33 -13.60
C ASN A 3 14.14 -18.08 -14.01
N PHE A 4 13.39 -18.12 -15.13
CA PHE A 4 12.67 -16.94 -15.61
C PHE A 4 11.41 -16.68 -14.79
N THR A 5 10.49 -17.65 -14.74
CA THR A 5 9.21 -17.57 -14.02
C THR A 5 9.38 -17.26 -12.53
N MET A 6 10.42 -17.83 -11.90
CA MET A 6 10.73 -17.58 -10.49
C MET A 6 11.23 -16.14 -10.27
N ARG A 7 12.03 -15.59 -11.19
CA ARG A 7 12.47 -14.19 -11.15
C ARG A 7 11.33 -13.21 -11.41
N THR A 8 10.42 -13.49 -12.35
CA THR A 8 9.23 -12.64 -12.52
C THR A 8 8.30 -12.69 -11.31
N ALA A 9 8.10 -13.86 -10.70
CA ALA A 9 7.35 -13.95 -9.44
C ALA A 9 8.00 -13.14 -8.31
N LEU A 10 9.32 -13.25 -8.11
CA LEU A 10 10.06 -12.46 -7.11
C LEU A 10 10.01 -10.95 -7.37
N LEU A 11 10.07 -10.50 -8.63
CA LEU A 11 9.93 -9.10 -9.01
C LEU A 11 8.51 -8.58 -8.76
N LEU A 12 7.48 -9.37 -9.10
CA LEU A 12 6.09 -8.99 -8.82
C LEU A 12 5.82 -8.93 -7.31
N CYS A 13 6.34 -9.89 -6.53
CA CYS A 13 6.22 -9.86 -5.07
C CYS A 13 6.94 -8.65 -4.43
N SER A 14 8.14 -8.28 -4.90
CA SER A 14 8.85 -7.11 -4.38
C SER A 14 8.20 -5.78 -4.77
N LEU A 15 7.65 -5.66 -5.99
CA LEU A 15 6.81 -4.52 -6.39
C LEU A 15 5.52 -4.42 -5.57
N SER A 16 4.91 -5.57 -5.23
CA SER A 16 3.71 -5.63 -4.39
C SER A 16 3.94 -5.22 -2.93
N TRP A 17 5.20 -5.13 -2.49
CA TRP A 17 5.56 -4.71 -1.13
C TRP A 17 5.79 -3.21 -0.97
N ILE A 18 5.72 -2.40 -2.04
CA ILE A 18 5.85 -0.93 -1.96
C ILE A 18 4.52 -0.30 -1.52
N SER A 19 3.99 -0.76 -0.39
CA SER A 19 2.85 -0.16 0.30
C SER A 19 3.30 1.16 0.93
N VAL A 20 3.10 2.27 0.22
CA VAL A 20 3.33 3.62 0.76
C VAL A 20 2.28 3.91 1.81
N SER A 21 2.59 3.56 3.06
CA SER A 21 1.78 3.87 4.25
C SER A 21 1.76 5.38 4.51
N VAL A 22 0.93 6.11 3.78
CA VAL A 22 0.63 7.51 4.07
C VAL A 22 -0.02 7.57 5.44
N SER A 23 0.66 8.16 6.43
CA SER A 23 0.06 8.46 7.73
C SER A 23 -1.02 9.54 7.53
N GLU A 24 -2.28 9.11 7.52
CA GLU A 24 -3.43 9.98 7.26
C GLU A 24 -3.72 10.89 8.47
N SER A 25 -3.08 12.05 8.51
CA SER A 25 -3.40 13.08 9.51
C SER A 25 -4.77 13.70 9.22
N GLN A 26 -5.70 13.55 10.16
CA GLN A 26 -7.06 14.05 10.01
C GLN A 26 -7.06 15.57 9.80
N THR A 27 -7.46 16.02 8.60
CA THR A 27 -7.49 17.44 8.26
C THR A 27 -8.84 18.06 8.61
N VAL A 28 -8.85 18.97 9.57
CA VAL A 28 -10.01 19.76 9.96
C VAL A 28 -9.97 21.09 9.18
N LYS A 29 -10.99 21.35 8.36
CA LYS A 29 -11.14 22.59 7.60
C LYS A 29 -12.13 23.54 8.27
N ALA A 30 -11.81 24.83 8.33
CA ALA A 30 -12.74 25.89 8.72
C ALA A 30 -12.36 27.22 8.05
N GLN A 31 -13.21 28.24 8.21
CA GLN A 31 -12.93 29.62 7.81
C GLN A 31 -12.55 30.47 9.02
N SER A 32 -11.76 31.52 8.81
CA SER A 32 -11.44 32.50 9.84
C SER A 32 -12.72 33.10 10.44
N GLY A 33 -12.81 33.16 11.76
CA GLY A 33 -13.98 33.60 12.53
C GLY A 33 -14.87 32.48 13.07
N GLN A 34 -14.71 31.22 12.62
CA GLN A 34 -15.57 30.10 13.03
C GLN A 34 -15.16 29.47 14.38
N GLU A 35 -16.11 28.79 15.03
CA GLU A 35 -15.83 27.87 16.14
C GLU A 35 -15.40 26.51 15.59
N VAL A 36 -14.30 25.96 16.11
CA VAL A 36 -13.80 24.62 15.76
C VAL A 36 -13.64 23.76 17.00
N LYS A 37 -13.86 22.45 16.87
CA LYS A 37 -13.59 21.45 17.93
C LYS A 37 -12.66 20.37 17.38
N LEU A 38 -11.49 20.26 17.99
CA LEU A 38 -10.55 19.16 17.75
C LEU A 38 -10.83 18.06 18.78
N LEU A 39 -10.81 16.80 18.36
CA LEU A 39 -11.33 15.66 19.12
C LEU A 39 -10.20 14.72 19.57
N CYS A 40 -10.29 14.24 20.81
CA CYS A 40 -9.34 13.31 21.42
C CYS A 40 -10.12 12.11 21.99
N PRO A 41 -10.30 11.02 21.22
CA PRO A 41 -10.98 9.82 21.69
C PRO A 41 -10.28 9.24 22.93
N LYS A 42 -11.05 8.92 23.98
CA LYS A 42 -10.52 8.33 25.22
C LYS A 42 -10.20 6.86 24.98
N THR A 43 -8.93 6.59 24.66
CA THR A 43 -8.38 5.22 24.56
C THR A 43 -8.08 4.59 25.93
N ILE A 44 -8.14 5.38 27.01
CA ILE A 44 -7.80 4.99 28.38
C ILE A 44 -9.01 5.25 29.29
N LYS A 45 -9.30 4.33 30.23
CA LYS A 45 -10.44 4.40 31.16
C LYS A 45 -10.10 5.06 32.50
N ASP A 46 -8.85 4.97 32.93
CA ASP A 46 -8.35 5.50 34.20
C ASP A 46 -8.26 7.04 34.21
N PRO A 47 -8.16 7.69 35.38
CA PRO A 47 -7.92 9.12 35.50
C PRO A 47 -6.50 9.50 35.01
N ALA A 48 -6.34 9.58 33.70
CA ALA A 48 -5.15 10.08 33.04
C ALA A 48 -5.14 11.62 33.02
N VAL A 49 -3.96 12.21 33.25
CA VAL A 49 -3.74 13.64 32.98
C VAL A 49 -3.77 13.80 31.46
N THR A 50 -4.82 14.45 30.95
CA THR A 50 -4.96 14.70 29.52
C THR A 50 -4.36 16.06 29.20
N PHE A 51 -3.74 16.22 28.04
CA PHE A 51 -3.17 17.50 27.60
C PHE A 51 -3.37 17.70 26.10
N TRP A 52 -3.38 18.97 25.68
CA TRP A 52 -3.33 19.39 24.27
C TRP A 52 -2.04 20.16 23.99
N LEU A 53 -1.33 19.74 22.95
CA LEU A 53 -0.15 20.40 22.41
C LEU A 53 -0.42 20.90 20.99
N ARG A 54 0.31 21.93 20.58
CA ARG A 54 0.31 22.46 19.22
C ARG A 54 1.74 22.57 18.72
N VAL A 55 1.99 22.09 17.50
CA VAL A 55 3.27 22.24 16.80
C VAL A 55 3.15 23.34 15.75
N VAL A 56 3.87 24.43 15.97
CA VAL A 56 3.97 25.58 15.08
C VAL A 56 5.29 25.49 14.31
N ASN A 57 5.27 25.84 13.02
CA ASN A 57 6.44 25.80 12.12
C ASN A 57 7.20 24.46 12.09
N ARG A 58 6.53 23.34 12.39
CA ARG A 58 7.07 21.96 12.46
C ARG A 58 8.16 21.70 13.54
N ILE A 59 8.61 22.72 14.26
CA ILE A 59 9.72 22.63 15.23
C ILE A 59 9.25 22.99 16.64
N ASN A 60 8.40 24.01 16.78
CA ASN A 60 8.04 24.58 18.08
C ASN A 60 6.78 23.89 18.62
N MET A 61 6.94 22.95 19.54
CA MET A 61 5.84 22.32 20.27
C MET A 61 5.52 23.13 21.54
N SER A 62 4.28 23.61 21.65
CA SER A 62 3.77 24.35 22.81
C SER A 62 2.62 23.58 23.46
N CYS A 63 2.55 23.61 24.80
CA CYS A 63 1.34 23.23 25.52
C CYS A 63 0.25 24.29 25.28
N ILE A 64 -1.00 23.85 25.11
CA ILE A 64 -2.18 24.72 25.17
C ILE A 64 -2.83 24.62 26.55
N SER A 65 -3.14 23.39 26.98
CA SER A 65 -3.96 23.14 28.16
C SER A 65 -3.79 21.73 28.70
N VAL A 66 -3.99 21.58 30.02
CA VAL A 66 -3.88 20.32 30.77
C VAL A 66 -5.16 20.12 31.60
N MET A 67 -5.55 18.86 31.80
CA MET A 67 -6.74 18.47 32.56
C MET A 67 -6.42 17.19 33.36
N SER A 68 -6.37 17.33 34.69
CA SER A 68 -6.00 16.27 35.65
C SER A 68 -7.14 15.27 35.92
N GLY A 69 -7.69 14.69 34.86
CA GLY A 69 -8.80 13.73 34.88
C GLY A 69 -10.13 14.28 34.34
N SER A 70 -11.01 13.37 33.91
CA SER A 70 -12.21 13.66 33.08
C SER A 70 -13.11 14.80 33.53
N ASP A 71 -13.25 15.02 34.84
CA ASP A 71 -14.21 15.97 35.44
C ASP A 71 -13.51 17.18 36.07
N SER A 72 -12.18 17.24 35.97
CA SER A 72 -11.38 18.36 36.45
C SER A 72 -11.52 19.60 35.55
N LYS A 73 -11.28 20.78 36.13
CA LYS A 73 -11.18 22.02 35.36
C LYS A 73 -9.91 21.98 34.50
N ALA A 74 -9.99 22.41 33.25
CA ALA A 74 -8.82 22.64 32.42
C ALA A 74 -7.97 23.81 32.94
N GLU A 75 -6.67 23.58 33.06
CA GLU A 75 -5.62 24.57 33.25
C GLU A 75 -5.02 24.91 31.86
N TYR A 76 -4.49 26.12 31.70
CA TYR A 76 -3.95 26.61 30.43
C TYR A 76 -2.50 27.00 30.60
N CYS A 77 -1.69 26.72 29.59
CA CYS A 77 -0.27 27.04 29.57
C CYS A 77 -0.04 28.48 29.08
N ASP A 78 1.10 29.06 29.41
CA ASP A 78 1.52 30.43 29.12
C ASP A 78 1.14 30.88 27.70
N GLY A 79 0.47 32.02 27.59
CA GLY A 79 -0.01 32.59 26.31
C GLY A 79 -1.36 32.04 25.81
N TYR A 80 -1.86 30.92 26.33
CA TYR A 80 -3.18 30.36 25.97
C TYR A 80 -4.31 30.72 26.96
N GLU A 81 -3.96 31.36 28.08
CA GLU A 81 -4.89 31.79 29.15
C GLU A 81 -6.03 32.71 28.68
N ALA A 82 -5.83 33.45 27.58
CA ALA A 82 -6.79 34.40 27.01
C ALA A 82 -8.12 33.77 26.53
N GLY A 83 -8.26 32.43 26.62
CA GLY A 83 -9.56 31.77 26.62
C GLY A 83 -10.29 31.73 25.27
N ASN A 84 -9.60 31.97 24.15
CA ASN A 84 -10.07 31.53 22.82
C ASN A 84 -10.15 29.99 22.79
N PHE A 85 -9.14 29.34 23.36
CA PHE A 85 -9.06 27.90 23.56
C PHE A 85 -9.85 27.48 24.80
N GLN A 86 -10.61 26.39 24.69
CA GLN A 86 -11.32 25.74 25.79
C GLN A 86 -11.23 24.23 25.69
N MET A 87 -10.46 23.62 26.59
CA MET A 87 -10.41 22.17 26.75
C MET A 87 -11.61 21.69 27.58
N ARG A 88 -12.27 20.64 27.10
CA ARG A 88 -13.50 20.06 27.69
C ARG A 88 -13.47 18.54 27.56
N SER A 89 -14.30 17.86 28.33
CA SER A 89 -14.37 16.40 28.41
C SER A 89 -15.83 15.94 28.41
N ASN A 90 -16.09 14.78 27.82
CA ASN A 90 -17.33 14.01 27.96
C ASN A 90 -16.97 12.54 28.24
N SER A 91 -17.95 11.63 28.28
CA SER A 91 -17.73 10.23 28.65
C SER A 91 -16.76 9.46 27.73
N SER A 92 -16.67 9.79 26.44
CA SER A 92 -15.85 9.06 25.45
C SER A 92 -14.72 9.88 24.82
N THR A 93 -14.73 11.20 24.99
CA THR A 93 -13.91 12.13 24.20
C THR A 93 -13.49 13.32 25.07
N VAL A 94 -12.21 13.71 24.97
CA VAL A 94 -11.74 15.05 25.36
C VAL A 94 -11.69 15.91 24.10
N TYR A 95 -12.05 17.18 24.14
CA TYR A 95 -12.02 18.05 22.97
C TYR A 95 -11.47 19.44 23.29
N LEU A 96 -10.75 20.00 22.32
CA LEU A 96 -10.27 21.38 22.34
C LEU A 96 -11.18 22.22 21.44
N LYS A 97 -12.01 23.05 22.06
CA LYS A 97 -12.83 24.05 21.38
C LYS A 97 -12.01 25.32 21.19
N ILE A 98 -11.88 25.79 19.95
CA ILE A 98 -11.35 27.12 19.63
C ILE A 98 -12.57 27.97 19.26
N LYS A 99 -12.87 29.02 20.04
CA LYS A 99 -14.10 29.83 19.88
C LYS A 99 -14.15 30.56 18.54
N GLN A 100 -13.03 31.17 18.17
CA GLN A 100 -12.88 31.99 16.98
C GLN A 100 -11.50 31.71 16.39
N VAL A 101 -11.45 30.84 15.39
CA VAL A 101 -10.19 30.53 14.70
C VAL A 101 -9.74 31.71 13.84
N ASN A 102 -8.43 31.97 13.80
CA ASN A 102 -7.81 32.92 12.89
C ASN A 102 -6.73 32.21 12.06
N VAL A 103 -6.27 32.77 10.93
CA VAL A 103 -5.31 32.09 10.03
C VAL A 103 -4.00 31.68 10.75
N SER A 104 -3.58 32.41 11.80
CA SER A 104 -2.42 32.03 12.62
C SER A 104 -2.69 30.92 13.65
N ASP A 105 -3.91 30.39 13.76
CA ASP A 105 -4.26 29.18 14.52
C ASP A 105 -4.04 27.88 13.71
N SER A 106 -3.80 27.96 12.39
CA SER A 106 -3.52 26.78 11.57
C SER A 106 -2.25 26.03 12.01
N GLY A 107 -2.22 24.72 11.77
CA GLY A 107 -1.08 23.86 12.11
C GLY A 107 -1.48 22.50 12.67
N GLN A 108 -0.49 21.77 13.18
CA GLN A 108 -0.69 20.43 13.73
C GLN A 108 -1.01 20.49 15.22
N TYR A 109 -2.09 19.85 15.62
CA TYR A 109 -2.53 19.69 17.00
C TYR A 109 -2.43 18.23 17.41
N PHE A 110 -1.96 18.01 18.63
CA PHE A 110 -1.84 16.71 19.26
C PHE A 110 -2.57 16.75 20.60
N CYS A 111 -3.23 15.65 20.94
CA CYS A 111 -3.61 15.40 22.32
C CYS A 111 -2.89 14.14 22.83
N GLY A 112 -2.73 14.06 24.14
CA GLY A 112 -2.15 12.89 24.78
C GLY A 112 -2.66 12.70 26.20
N PHE A 113 -2.47 11.48 26.68
CA PHE A 113 -2.82 11.01 28.00
C PHE A 113 -1.55 10.59 28.72
N TYR A 114 -1.33 11.11 29.93
CA TYR A 114 -0.31 10.63 30.85
C TYR A 114 -0.98 9.79 31.94
N THR A 115 -0.58 8.51 32.03
CA THR A 115 -1.02 7.56 33.07
C THR A 115 0.12 6.61 33.40
N ASN A 116 0.22 6.20 34.68
CA ASN A 116 1.17 5.18 35.14
C ASN A 116 2.62 5.37 34.64
N GLY A 117 3.10 6.61 34.63
CA GLY A 117 4.46 6.98 34.18
C GLY A 117 4.67 7.00 32.66
N ARG A 118 3.62 6.85 31.85
CA ARG A 118 3.69 6.74 30.38
C ARG A 118 2.84 7.82 29.70
N VAL A 119 3.35 8.37 28.60
CA VAL A 119 2.64 9.28 27.70
C VAL A 119 2.16 8.50 26.48
N THR A 120 0.87 8.60 26.16
CA THR A 120 0.26 8.04 24.96
C THR A 120 -0.41 9.15 24.17
N PHE A 121 -0.02 9.36 22.92
CA PHE A 121 -0.69 10.28 22.00
C PHE A 121 -1.79 9.56 21.21
N THR A 122 -2.82 10.29 20.76
CA THR A 122 -3.72 9.81 19.68
C THR A 122 -3.30 10.39 18.33
N GLU A 123 -4.06 10.08 17.28
CA GLU A 123 -3.89 10.66 15.95
C GLU A 123 -3.92 12.19 15.96
N SER A 124 -3.00 12.80 15.21
CA SER A 124 -2.81 14.24 15.15
C SER A 124 -3.74 14.88 14.12
N GLN A 125 -4.46 15.94 14.52
CA GLN A 125 -5.31 16.72 13.63
C GLN A 125 -4.57 17.92 13.06
N TYR A 126 -4.74 18.18 11.76
CA TYR A 126 -4.22 19.38 11.12
C TYR A 126 -5.35 20.37 10.89
N LEU A 127 -5.26 21.56 11.50
CA LEU A 127 -6.24 22.63 11.31
C LEU A 127 -5.84 23.47 10.10
N ASN A 128 -6.58 23.36 9.00
CA ASN A 128 -6.40 24.16 7.79
C ASN A 128 -7.50 25.25 7.72
N LEU A 129 -7.08 26.50 7.54
CA LEU A 129 -7.96 27.67 7.58
C LEU A 129 -7.82 28.47 6.29
N THR A 130 -8.92 28.60 5.57
CA THR A 130 -8.99 29.36 4.30
C THR A 130 -9.53 30.76 4.55
N SER A 131 -9.00 31.76 3.84
CA SER A 131 -9.50 33.13 3.89
C SER A 131 -10.89 33.21 3.25
N SER A 132 -11.76 34.08 3.75
CA SER A 132 -13.14 34.26 3.26
C SER A 132 -13.26 34.82 1.84
N ASN A 133 -12.14 35.25 1.25
CA ASN A 133 -12.10 36.00 0.00
C ASN A 133 -11.56 35.17 -1.18
N ASP A 134 -11.16 33.93 -0.92
CA ASP A 134 -10.75 32.98 -1.96
C ASP A 134 -11.99 32.22 -2.45
N GLU A 135 -12.44 32.51 -3.69
CA GLU A 135 -13.36 31.62 -4.41
C GLU A 135 -12.75 30.22 -4.57
N PRO A 136 -13.56 29.16 -4.83
CA PRO A 136 -13.08 27.77 -4.95
C PRO A 136 -12.29 27.47 -6.24
N HIS A 137 -11.36 28.34 -6.61
CA HIS A 137 -10.17 27.93 -7.36
C HIS A 137 -9.32 26.98 -6.50
N ASP A 138 -8.67 26.01 -7.14
CA ASP A 138 -7.75 25.07 -6.48
C ASP A 138 -6.50 25.78 -5.90
N VAL A 139 -6.63 26.34 -4.69
CA VAL A 139 -5.51 26.92 -3.93
C VAL A 139 -4.47 25.82 -3.69
N LYS A 140 -3.39 25.86 -4.48
CA LYS A 140 -2.29 24.89 -4.40
C LYS A 140 -1.52 25.10 -3.10
N ASP A 141 -1.81 24.30 -2.06
CA ASP A 141 -1.10 24.24 -0.76
C ASP A 141 0.42 24.49 -0.87
N SER A 142 0.83 25.76 -0.77
CA SER A 142 2.14 26.25 -1.20
C SER A 142 3.22 26.11 -0.13
N LYS A 143 3.17 25.01 0.64
CA LYS A 143 4.29 24.53 1.46
C LYS A 143 4.25 23.04 1.80
N CYS A 144 3.08 22.39 1.70
CA CYS A 144 2.99 20.93 1.82
C CYS A 144 3.11 20.21 0.47
N LYS A 145 2.94 20.90 -0.67
CA LYS A 145 3.07 20.29 -2.00
C LYS A 145 4.52 20.00 -2.45
N GLU A 146 5.54 20.49 -1.76
CA GLU A 146 6.92 20.12 -2.11
C GLU A 146 7.20 18.66 -1.72
N GLU A 147 6.83 18.22 -0.52
CA GLU A 147 6.92 16.80 -0.13
C GLU A 147 5.70 15.99 -0.63
N SER A 148 4.46 16.44 -0.38
CA SER A 148 3.25 15.67 -0.75
C SER A 148 3.02 15.64 -2.27
N GLY A 149 3.40 16.70 -2.99
CA GLY A 149 3.36 16.73 -4.45
C GLY A 149 4.47 15.89 -5.06
N VAL A 150 5.68 15.87 -4.49
CA VAL A 150 6.71 14.90 -4.88
C VAL A 150 6.24 13.48 -4.61
N ILE A 151 5.64 13.16 -3.46
CA ILE A 151 5.08 11.82 -3.19
C ILE A 151 3.99 11.45 -4.21
N LYS A 152 3.07 12.37 -4.55
CA LYS A 152 2.02 12.12 -5.56
C LYS A 152 2.59 11.97 -6.99
N LEU A 153 3.60 12.75 -7.36
CA LEU A 153 4.25 12.64 -8.66
C LEU A 153 5.14 11.39 -8.74
N THR A 154 5.91 11.06 -7.70
CA THR A 154 6.76 9.85 -7.68
C THR A 154 5.93 8.58 -7.63
N THR A 155 4.80 8.54 -6.92
CA THR A 155 3.88 7.39 -6.98
C THR A 155 3.23 7.23 -8.36
N VAL A 156 2.84 8.32 -9.04
CA VAL A 156 2.36 8.26 -10.43
C VAL A 156 3.47 7.82 -11.40
N ILE A 157 4.68 8.35 -11.27
CA ILE A 157 5.84 7.99 -12.11
C ILE A 157 6.26 6.54 -11.87
N LEU A 158 6.32 6.09 -10.62
CA LEU A 158 6.64 4.70 -10.25
C LEU A 158 5.54 3.73 -10.72
N GLY A 159 4.27 4.14 -10.67
CA GLY A 159 3.15 3.44 -11.28
C GLY A 159 3.30 3.30 -12.80
N ALA A 160 3.56 4.40 -13.51
CA ALA A 160 3.79 4.36 -14.96
C ALA A 160 5.00 3.50 -15.34
N LEU A 161 6.13 3.63 -14.64
CA LEU A 161 7.34 2.84 -14.87
C LEU A 161 7.13 1.35 -14.59
N SER A 162 6.43 0.99 -13.51
CA SER A 162 6.13 -0.42 -13.20
C SER A 162 5.18 -1.05 -14.23
N VAL A 163 4.17 -0.33 -14.71
CA VAL A 163 3.30 -0.79 -15.82
C VAL A 163 4.11 -0.99 -17.10
N LEU A 164 4.99 -0.05 -17.46
CA LEU A 164 5.86 -0.18 -18.64
C LEU A 164 6.79 -1.40 -18.52
N LEU A 165 7.41 -1.63 -17.36
CA LEU A 165 8.26 -2.80 -17.10
C LEU A 165 7.47 -4.11 -17.21
N VAL A 166 6.24 -4.17 -16.67
CA VAL A 166 5.35 -5.33 -16.81
C VAL A 166 5.01 -5.61 -18.27
N MET A 167 4.71 -4.58 -19.07
CA MET A 167 4.42 -4.74 -20.50
C MET A 167 5.64 -5.25 -21.30
N VAL A 168 6.84 -4.75 -21.01
CA VAL A 168 8.10 -5.26 -21.60
C VAL A 168 8.33 -6.72 -21.22
N ILE A 169 8.12 -7.08 -19.95
CA ILE A 169 8.23 -8.47 -19.47
C ILE A 169 7.25 -9.40 -20.19
N ILE A 170 5.99 -8.98 -20.37
CA ILE A 170 4.97 -9.75 -21.10
C ILE A 170 5.39 -9.91 -22.57
N GLY A 171 5.86 -8.84 -23.23
CA GLY A 171 6.38 -8.90 -24.60
C GLY A 171 7.52 -9.91 -24.76
N LEU A 172 8.51 -9.87 -23.86
CA LEU A 172 9.62 -10.83 -23.84
C LEU A 172 9.16 -12.28 -23.58
N VAL A 173 8.15 -12.51 -22.71
CA VAL A 173 7.58 -13.84 -22.49
C VAL A 173 6.86 -14.36 -23.75
N LEU A 174 6.12 -13.50 -24.46
CA LEU A 174 5.43 -13.87 -25.69
C LEU A 174 6.42 -14.14 -26.84
N GLN A 175 7.49 -13.34 -26.95
CA GLN A 175 8.54 -13.53 -27.95
C GLN A 175 9.32 -14.83 -27.71
N ASN A 176 9.71 -15.12 -26.46
CA ASN A 176 10.35 -16.39 -26.11
C ASN A 176 9.42 -17.59 -26.31
N ARG A 177 8.10 -17.45 -26.06
CA ARG A 177 7.11 -18.50 -26.38
C ARG A 177 7.01 -18.77 -27.89
N LYS A 178 7.02 -17.72 -28.74
CA LYS A 178 7.09 -17.89 -30.20
C LYS A 178 8.36 -18.61 -30.63
N LEU A 179 9.52 -18.23 -30.09
CA LEU A 179 10.79 -18.90 -30.41
C LEU A 179 10.76 -20.40 -30.04
N GLN A 180 10.31 -20.72 -28.82
CA GLN A 180 10.08 -22.11 -28.37
C GLN A 180 8.94 -22.86 -29.08
N THR A 181 8.21 -22.20 -29.99
CA THR A 181 7.24 -22.84 -30.88
C THR A 181 7.90 -23.16 -32.22
N ALA A 182 8.68 -22.23 -32.79
CA ALA A 182 9.50 -22.47 -33.98
C ALA A 182 10.51 -23.62 -33.75
N ASP A 183 11.20 -23.63 -32.61
CA ASP A 183 12.12 -24.72 -32.20
C ASP A 183 11.44 -26.11 -32.18
N LYS A 184 10.10 -26.16 -32.06
CA LYS A 184 9.31 -27.40 -32.06
C LYS A 184 8.73 -27.76 -33.43
N GLU A 185 8.51 -26.79 -34.29
CA GLU A 185 8.13 -27.04 -35.69
C GLU A 185 9.33 -27.57 -36.48
N GLU A 186 10.53 -27.01 -36.30
CA GLU A 186 11.76 -27.57 -36.92
C GLU A 186 12.10 -28.98 -36.42
N GLN A 187 11.65 -29.37 -35.23
CA GLN A 187 11.83 -30.74 -34.70
C GLN A 187 10.77 -31.76 -35.17
N ASN A 188 9.76 -31.36 -35.96
CA ASN A 188 8.78 -32.32 -36.51
C ASN A 188 8.31 -32.03 -37.96
N PRO A 189 9.21 -32.09 -38.96
CA PRO A 189 8.86 -31.90 -40.37
C PRO A 189 8.30 -33.18 -41.04
N GLN A 190 7.38 -33.91 -40.41
CA GLN A 190 6.68 -35.03 -41.08
C GLN A 190 5.31 -35.38 -40.46
N GLN A 191 4.23 -34.74 -40.94
CA GLN A 191 2.94 -35.36 -41.33
C GLN A 191 1.93 -34.28 -41.74
N SER A 192 2.06 -33.75 -42.96
CA SER A 192 1.01 -32.99 -43.64
C SER A 192 0.32 -33.87 -44.70
N GLU A 193 -0.92 -33.52 -45.07
CA GLU A 193 -1.85 -34.32 -45.88
C GLU A 193 -2.38 -35.57 -45.11
N THR A 194 -3.69 -35.89 -45.11
CA THR A 194 -4.71 -35.67 -46.15
C THR A 194 -6.05 -35.21 -45.55
N ARG A 195 -6.74 -34.20 -46.17
CA ARG A 195 -8.21 -34.04 -46.00
C ARG A 195 -8.97 -33.19 -47.04
N VAL A 196 -8.65 -33.36 -48.33
CA VAL A 196 -9.44 -32.94 -49.52
C VAL A 196 -9.09 -33.95 -50.62
N SER A 197 -9.97 -34.48 -51.48
CA SER A 197 -11.41 -34.79 -51.41
C SER A 197 -11.66 -35.91 -52.43
N ASP A 198 -12.56 -36.84 -52.13
CA ASP A 198 -13.24 -37.78 -53.05
C ASP A 198 -12.44 -38.74 -53.99
N ASP A 199 -13.00 -39.96 -54.09
CA ASP A 199 -12.94 -40.95 -55.18
C ASP A 199 -11.62 -41.20 -55.96
N VAL A 200 -10.99 -42.36 -55.71
CA VAL A 200 -11.02 -43.47 -56.69
C VAL A 200 -10.79 -44.82 -56.01
N ASN A 201 -11.44 -45.86 -56.54
CA ASN A 201 -11.40 -47.22 -56.02
C ASN A 201 -10.43 -48.11 -56.83
N TYR A 202 -9.42 -48.72 -56.18
CA TYR A 202 -8.70 -49.85 -56.76
C TYR A 202 -8.19 -50.83 -55.70
N ALA A 203 -8.44 -52.12 -55.91
CA ALA A 203 -7.98 -53.19 -55.02
C ALA A 203 -6.76 -53.89 -55.61
N ALA A 204 -5.72 -54.08 -54.79
CA ALA A 204 -4.60 -54.96 -55.08
C ALA A 204 -4.18 -55.70 -53.81
N VAL A 205 -3.87 -56.99 -53.93
CA VAL A 205 -3.66 -57.91 -52.78
C VAL A 205 -2.17 -58.13 -52.52
N THR A 206 -1.76 -58.19 -51.27
CA THR A 206 -0.49 -58.85 -50.87
C THR A 206 -0.67 -59.57 -49.53
N PHE A 207 0.01 -60.71 -49.36
CA PHE A 207 -0.31 -61.74 -48.36
C PHE A 207 0.45 -61.60 -47.04
N GLN A 208 -0.13 -62.12 -45.94
CA GLN A 208 0.58 -62.26 -44.66
C GLN A 208 1.59 -63.43 -44.69
N THR A 209 2.78 -63.21 -44.15
CA THR A 209 3.66 -64.28 -43.64
C THR A 209 3.87 -64.10 -42.13
N LYS A 210 3.24 -64.96 -41.33
CA LYS A 210 3.44 -65.02 -39.87
C LYS A 210 4.47 -66.10 -39.53
N THR A 211 5.45 -65.80 -38.68
CA THR A 211 6.17 -66.84 -37.91
C THR A 211 6.62 -66.27 -36.56
N LYS A 212 6.48 -67.06 -35.49
CA LYS A 212 6.97 -66.75 -34.13
C LYS A 212 8.12 -67.70 -33.78
N ARG A 213 9.13 -67.25 -33.03
CA ARG A 213 9.69 -68.04 -31.90
C ARG A 213 10.35 -67.15 -30.85
N ARG A 214 10.96 -67.78 -29.84
CA ARG A 214 11.21 -67.31 -28.47
C ARG A 214 12.70 -67.47 -28.10
N GLU A 215 13.24 -66.47 -27.40
CA GLU A 215 13.77 -66.59 -26.01
C GLU A 215 14.81 -67.69 -25.66
N LEU A 216 15.93 -67.27 -25.06
CA LEU A 216 16.68 -68.05 -24.06
C LEU A 216 17.45 -67.10 -23.13
N GLU A 217 17.45 -67.39 -21.82
CA GLU A 217 18.23 -66.71 -20.78
C GLU A 217 18.84 -67.78 -19.87
N THR A 218 20.08 -67.59 -19.38
CA THR A 218 20.76 -68.52 -18.47
C THR A 218 21.62 -67.81 -17.43
N ASN A 219 21.39 -68.12 -16.15
CA ASN A 219 22.20 -67.71 -15.00
C ASN A 219 22.65 -68.94 -14.20
N VAL A 220 23.90 -69.00 -13.77
CA VAL A 220 24.45 -70.04 -12.86
C VAL A 220 25.42 -69.38 -11.87
N VAL A 221 25.46 -69.87 -10.62
CA VAL A 221 26.11 -69.21 -9.47
C VAL A 221 27.37 -69.94 -8.98
N TYR A 222 28.25 -69.21 -8.29
CA TYR A 222 29.59 -69.55 -7.82
C TYR A 222 29.71 -70.70 -6.79
N ALA A 223 30.89 -71.34 -6.80
CA ALA A 223 31.58 -71.97 -5.66
C ALA A 223 33.09 -72.07 -5.98
N ALA A 224 34.05 -72.06 -5.05
CA ALA A 224 34.08 -71.47 -3.70
C ALA A 224 35.50 -70.82 -3.52
N THR A 225 36.43 -71.05 -2.57
CA THR A 225 36.52 -71.91 -1.38
C THR A 225 37.70 -71.44 -0.50
N ARG A 226 37.51 -71.19 0.81
CA ARG A 226 38.37 -71.67 1.94
C ARG A 226 37.81 -71.25 3.30
#